data_AF-A0A925ZNT7-F1
#
_entry.id   AF-A0A925ZNT7-F1
#
_cell.length_a   1.000
_cell.length_b   1.000
_cell.length_c   1.000
_cell.angle_alpha   90.00
_cell.angle_beta   90.00
_cell.angle_gamma   90.00
#
_symmetry.space_group_name_H-M   'P 1'
#
loop_
_entity.id
_entity.type
_entity.pdbx_description
1 polymer ?
#
loop_
_entity_poly.entity_id
_entity_poly.type
_entity_poly.pdbx_seq_one_letter_code
_entity_poly.pdbx_strand_id
1 'polypeptide(L)'
;MPAAGLLRDFADERAWSPAPHETHHQAIEKQPFVMTRQSTLFNLFPLGLAAMVGACLADASDDEGGNQETEVISTVRLTFTPTGGGTPVIAAFRDPDGDGGVSGTAERLALVDATTYTMTAQFLNELVDPPADITVEVREEAEDHQVFVFGSAVRGPATDENPDALVEHSYADAESDYTDDTGEDLAVGLSSTVTVVATGSAELEVMLRHLPSLNGEPQKVRGLADALAAGGPLPGEVDAHVKFQVTVR
;
A
#
# COMPACT_ATOMS: atom_id res chain seq x y z
N MET A 1 -55.71 -0.30 25.36
CA MET A 1 -56.34 -0.30 26.70
C MET A 1 -57.71 -0.95 26.54
N PRO A 2 -58.10 -2.02 27.26
CA PRO A 2 -57.69 -2.49 28.61
C PRO A 2 -56.76 -3.73 28.53
N ALA A 3 -56.45 -4.52 29.57
CA ALA A 3 -56.01 -4.33 30.96
C ALA A 3 -56.00 -5.74 31.61
N ALA A 4 -54.88 -6.09 32.27
CA ALA A 4 -54.73 -7.00 33.42
C ALA A 4 -55.03 -8.52 33.31
N GLY A 5 -53.95 -9.32 33.44
CA GLY A 5 -53.70 -10.15 34.64
C GLY A 5 -53.94 -11.67 34.56
N LEU A 6 -52.87 -12.48 34.66
CA LEU A 6 -52.61 -13.33 35.84
C LEU A 6 -51.22 -14.02 35.78
N LEU A 7 -50.60 -14.06 36.96
CA LEU A 7 -49.33 -14.70 37.32
C LEU A 7 -49.36 -16.23 37.19
N ARG A 8 -48.18 -16.82 36.93
CA ARG A 8 -47.74 -18.05 37.62
C ARG A 8 -46.22 -18.21 37.56
N ASP A 9 -45.62 -18.10 38.74
CA ASP A 9 -44.26 -18.52 39.07
C ASP A 9 -44.06 -20.02 38.79
N PHE A 10 -42.89 -20.39 38.26
CA PHE A 10 -42.21 -21.63 38.62
C PHE A 10 -40.70 -21.42 38.49
N ALA A 11 -40.04 -21.44 39.64
CA ALA A 11 -38.60 -21.48 39.79
C ALA A 11 -38.03 -22.82 39.28
N ASP A 12 -36.88 -22.77 38.60
CA ASP A 12 -35.90 -23.86 38.59
C ASP A 12 -34.50 -23.23 38.63
N GLU A 13 -34.04 -22.98 39.86
CA GLU A 13 -32.65 -22.66 40.15
C GLU A 13 -31.82 -23.94 40.01
N ARG A 14 -31.20 -24.13 38.84
CA ARG A 14 -30.08 -25.07 38.71
C ARG A 14 -28.76 -24.33 38.81
N ALA A 15 -28.15 -24.49 39.99
CA ALA A 15 -26.83 -24.02 40.36
C ALA A 15 -25.76 -24.45 39.34
N TRP A 16 -25.17 -23.46 38.67
CA TRP A 16 -23.89 -23.61 37.99
C TRP A 16 -22.78 -23.18 38.94
N SER A 17 -21.94 -24.13 39.34
CA SER A 17 -20.76 -23.90 40.17
C SER A 17 -19.58 -23.52 39.25
N PRO A 18 -18.87 -22.41 39.48
CA PRO A 18 -17.70 -22.09 38.68
C PRO A 18 -16.51 -22.98 39.08
N ALA A 19 -15.88 -23.61 38.08
CA ALA A 19 -14.62 -24.33 38.24
C ALA A 19 -13.49 -23.37 38.66
N PRO A 20 -12.54 -23.79 39.51
CA PRO A 20 -11.40 -22.96 39.87
C PRO A 20 -10.45 -22.79 38.68
N HIS A 21 -10.05 -21.54 38.43
CA HIS A 21 -8.94 -21.19 37.55
C HIS A 21 -7.62 -21.70 38.16
N GLU A 22 -7.01 -22.71 37.55
CA GLU A 22 -5.61 -23.05 37.80
C GLU A 22 -4.71 -22.06 37.07
N THR A 23 -4.03 -21.20 37.83
CA THR A 23 -2.93 -20.38 37.35
C THR A 23 -1.67 -21.24 37.23
N HIS A 24 -1.33 -21.65 36.00
CA HIS A 24 -0.02 -22.20 35.70
C HIS A 24 1.05 -21.10 35.76
N HIS A 25 1.53 -20.79 36.96
CA HIS A 25 2.81 -20.10 37.14
C HIS A 25 3.92 -21.08 36.76
N GLN A 26 4.44 -20.97 35.53
CA GLN A 26 5.70 -21.61 35.19
C GLN A 26 6.83 -20.93 35.97
N ALA A 27 7.38 -21.65 36.94
CA ALA A 27 8.61 -21.28 37.62
C ALA A 27 9.77 -21.42 36.62
N ILE A 28 10.39 -20.30 36.27
CA ILE A 28 11.63 -20.27 35.49
C ILE A 28 12.76 -20.71 36.42
N GLU A 29 13.19 -21.95 36.27
CA GLU A 29 14.36 -22.52 36.94
C GLU A 29 15.63 -21.83 36.41
N LYS A 30 16.23 -20.95 37.24
CA LYS A 30 17.49 -20.27 36.93
C LYS A 30 18.64 -21.29 36.97
N GLN A 31 19.14 -21.67 35.80
CA GLN A 31 20.36 -22.46 35.68
C GLN A 31 21.58 -21.65 36.20
N PRO A 32 22.50 -22.25 36.97
CA PRO A 32 23.68 -21.56 37.47
C PRO A 32 24.69 -21.33 36.33
N PHE A 33 25.01 -20.06 36.08
CA PHE A 33 26.05 -19.63 35.15
C PHE A 33 27.43 -20.03 35.68
N VAL A 34 28.06 -21.03 35.05
CA VAL A 34 29.45 -21.41 35.31
C VAL A 34 30.37 -20.47 34.55
N MET A 35 30.98 -19.54 35.27
CA MET A 35 32.00 -18.61 34.76
C MET A 35 33.30 -19.37 34.47
N THR A 36 33.52 -19.73 33.20
CA THR A 36 34.80 -20.28 32.75
C THR A 36 35.73 -19.12 32.38
N ARG A 37 36.81 -18.98 33.15
CA ARG A 37 37.84 -17.94 33.01
C ARG A 37 38.69 -18.25 31.77
N GLN A 38 38.42 -17.61 30.63
CA GLN A 38 39.32 -17.69 29.47
C GLN A 38 40.37 -16.57 29.54
N SER A 39 41.62 -17.00 29.50
CA SER A 39 42.85 -16.23 29.61
C SER A 39 43.10 -15.34 28.40
N THR A 40 43.44 -14.09 28.68
CA THR A 40 43.86 -13.03 27.76
C THR A 40 45.09 -13.44 26.94
N LEU A 41 44.97 -13.42 25.61
CA LEU A 41 46.11 -13.24 24.71
C LEU A 41 45.79 -12.11 23.73
N PHE A 42 46.55 -11.03 23.89
CA PHE A 42 46.51 -9.79 23.14
C PHE A 42 47.06 -10.07 21.73
N ASN A 43 46.19 -10.06 20.71
CA ASN A 43 46.62 -10.11 19.31
C ASN A 43 46.22 -8.78 18.65
N LEU A 44 47.23 -7.94 18.44
CA LEU A 44 47.15 -6.70 17.66
C LEU A 44 47.01 -7.09 16.18
N PHE A 45 45.80 -6.95 15.64
CA PHE A 45 45.55 -7.01 14.20
C PHE A 45 45.11 -5.61 13.72
N PRO A 46 45.68 -5.09 12.61
CA PRO A 46 45.52 -3.71 12.22
C PRO A 46 44.08 -3.37 11.82
N LEU A 47 43.65 -2.21 12.30
CA LEU A 47 42.39 -1.53 12.03
C LEU A 47 42.28 -1.23 10.52
N GLY A 48 41.66 -2.14 9.76
CA GLY A 48 41.23 -1.90 8.40
C GLY A 48 39.97 -1.04 8.43
N LEU A 49 40.14 0.24 8.07
CA LEU A 49 39.06 1.19 7.81
C LEU A 49 38.25 0.68 6.60
N ALA A 50 37.18 -0.06 6.85
CA ALA A 50 36.13 -0.29 5.88
C ALA A 50 35.35 1.02 5.75
N ALA A 51 35.67 1.81 4.71
CA ALA A 51 34.83 2.90 4.27
C ALA A 51 33.51 2.31 3.78
N MET A 52 32.48 2.33 4.64
CA MET A 52 31.11 2.30 4.16
C MET A 52 30.93 3.56 3.32
N VAL A 53 30.85 3.38 2.01
CA VAL A 53 30.20 4.37 1.15
C VAL A 53 28.73 4.27 1.50
N GLY A 54 28.29 5.09 2.46
CA GLY A 54 26.88 5.42 2.57
C GLY A 54 26.51 6.09 1.25
N ALA A 55 25.60 5.48 0.49
CA ALA A 55 24.84 6.20 -0.49
C ALA A 55 24.02 7.22 0.31
N CYS A 56 24.55 8.42 0.47
CA CYS A 56 23.72 9.60 0.69
C CYS A 56 22.91 9.75 -0.61
N LEU A 57 21.71 9.17 -0.63
CA LEU A 57 20.63 9.73 -1.42
C LEU A 57 20.45 11.17 -0.92
N ALA A 58 20.40 12.09 -1.86
CA ALA A 58 20.52 13.50 -1.62
C ALA A 58 19.41 13.96 -0.67
N ASP A 59 19.83 14.49 0.48
CA ASP A 59 19.04 15.41 1.28
C ASP A 59 18.92 16.69 0.44
N ALA A 60 17.89 16.77 -0.40
CA ALA A 60 17.52 17.98 -1.11
C ALA A 60 16.79 18.86 -0.09
N SER A 61 17.57 19.73 0.53
CA SER A 61 17.07 20.86 1.30
C SER A 61 15.94 21.57 0.56
N ASP A 62 14.82 21.80 1.26
CA ASP A 62 13.83 22.85 1.01
C ASP A 62 14.53 24.12 0.50
N ASP A 63 14.60 24.28 -0.83
CA ASP A 63 14.93 25.53 -1.48
C ASP A 63 13.73 25.90 -2.35
N GLU A 64 13.05 26.97 -1.96
CA GLU A 64 11.94 27.55 -2.69
C GLU A 64 12.39 27.92 -4.10
N GLY A 65 12.17 27.01 -5.05
CA GLY A 65 12.50 27.16 -6.47
C GLY A 65 13.49 26.16 -7.07
N GLY A 66 13.88 25.09 -6.36
CA GLY A 66 14.70 24.01 -6.89
C GLY A 66 13.90 22.97 -7.68
N ASN A 67 14.40 22.60 -8.87
CA ASN A 67 14.14 21.37 -9.61
C ASN A 67 13.46 20.25 -8.79
N GLN A 68 12.14 20.16 -8.89
CA GLN A 68 11.41 18.96 -8.47
C GLN A 68 11.90 17.83 -9.39
N GLU A 69 12.57 16.85 -8.82
CA GLU A 69 13.17 15.75 -9.57
C GLU A 69 12.04 14.88 -10.12
N THR A 70 11.76 14.94 -11.42
CA THR A 70 10.78 14.04 -12.04
C THR A 70 11.25 12.59 -11.92
N GLU A 71 10.47 11.73 -11.27
CA GLU A 71 10.81 10.34 -11.05
C GLU A 71 10.72 9.55 -12.36
N VAL A 72 11.84 8.99 -12.82
CA VAL A 72 11.83 8.15 -14.02
C VAL A 72 11.29 6.76 -13.68
N ILE A 73 10.04 6.48 -14.07
CA ILE A 73 9.38 5.18 -13.88
C ILE A 73 9.29 4.43 -15.19
N SER A 74 9.98 3.30 -15.29
CA SER A 74 9.94 2.44 -16.47
C SER A 74 9.14 1.16 -16.26
N THR A 75 8.75 0.85 -15.03
CA THR A 75 7.90 -0.32 -14.74
C THR A 75 6.89 -0.02 -13.65
N VAL A 76 5.63 -0.34 -13.93
CA VAL A 76 4.54 -0.36 -12.94
C VAL A 76 4.09 -1.80 -12.77
N ARG A 77 4.22 -2.35 -11.57
CA ARG A 77 3.85 -3.72 -11.24
C ARG A 77 2.69 -3.73 -10.25
N LEU A 78 1.63 -4.45 -10.61
CA LEU A 78 0.49 -4.69 -9.74
C LEU A 78 0.51 -6.14 -9.24
N THR A 79 0.34 -6.32 -7.93
CA THR A 79 0.22 -7.64 -7.31
C THR A 79 -1.12 -7.76 -6.59
N PHE A 80 -1.96 -8.68 -7.03
CA PHE A 80 -3.26 -8.98 -6.45
C PHE A 80 -3.18 -10.27 -5.64
N THR A 81 -3.14 -10.16 -4.31
CA THR A 81 -3.08 -11.30 -3.40
C THR A 81 -4.48 -11.65 -2.89
N PRO A 82 -5.04 -12.85 -3.17
CA PRO A 82 -6.35 -13.22 -2.68
C PRO A 82 -6.40 -13.22 -1.15
N THR A 83 -7.39 -12.54 -0.56
CA THR A 83 -7.51 -12.45 0.91
C THR A 83 -7.89 -13.77 1.56
N GLY A 84 -8.54 -14.67 0.82
CA GLY A 84 -8.82 -16.06 1.23
C GLY A 84 -7.63 -17.01 1.13
N GLY A 85 -6.45 -16.51 0.74
CA GLY A 85 -5.27 -17.31 0.40
C GLY A 85 -5.30 -17.82 -1.04
N GLY A 86 -4.14 -18.21 -1.56
CA GLY A 86 -3.98 -18.65 -2.94
C GLY A 86 -2.68 -18.13 -3.57
N THR A 87 -2.57 -18.26 -4.89
CA THR A 87 -1.45 -17.70 -5.65
C THR A 87 -1.78 -16.27 -6.05
N PRO A 88 -0.90 -15.28 -5.77
CA PRO A 88 -1.09 -13.92 -6.25
C PRO A 88 -1.13 -13.84 -7.78
N VAL A 89 -1.96 -12.95 -8.31
CA VAL A 89 -1.95 -12.57 -9.72
C VAL A 89 -1.05 -11.34 -9.85
N ILE A 90 -0.08 -11.38 -10.75
CA ILE A 90 0.86 -10.28 -10.98
C ILE A 90 0.72 -9.86 -12.45
N ALA A 91 0.70 -8.54 -12.68
CA ALA A 91 0.79 -7.96 -14.02
C ALA A 91 1.75 -6.76 -13.97
N ALA A 92 2.60 -6.62 -14.98
CA ALA A 92 3.49 -5.49 -15.13
C ALA A 92 3.25 -4.73 -16.43
N PHE A 93 3.31 -3.40 -16.36
CA PHE A 93 3.59 -2.53 -17.49
C PHE A 93 5.09 -2.26 -17.51
N ARG A 94 5.69 -2.28 -18.71
CA ARG A 94 7.12 -2.02 -18.92
C ARG A 94 7.32 -1.07 -20.09
N ASP A 95 8.04 0.01 -19.82
CA ASP A 95 8.54 0.97 -20.80
C ASP A 95 10.05 0.75 -21.01
N PRO A 96 10.51 0.44 -22.24
CA PRO A 96 11.92 0.14 -22.50
C PRO A 96 12.82 1.38 -22.58
N ASP A 97 12.28 2.59 -22.74
CA ASP A 97 13.06 3.83 -22.83
C ASP A 97 12.54 4.98 -21.94
N GLY A 98 11.42 4.78 -21.23
CA GLY A 98 10.84 5.78 -20.34
C GLY A 98 10.05 6.81 -21.13
N ASP A 99 10.28 8.09 -20.87
CA ASP A 99 9.54 9.15 -21.55
C ASP A 99 9.93 9.30 -23.03
N GLY A 100 8.99 8.95 -23.91
CA GLY A 100 9.08 9.13 -25.36
C GLY A 100 9.91 8.04 -26.06
N GLY A 101 9.66 7.85 -27.36
CA GLY A 101 10.31 6.79 -28.12
C GLY A 101 9.40 5.57 -28.29
N VAL A 102 9.76 4.44 -27.70
CA VAL A 102 9.04 3.16 -27.83
C VAL A 102 7.94 3.07 -26.79
N SER A 103 6.69 2.95 -27.23
CA SER A 103 5.59 2.74 -26.28
C SER A 103 5.80 1.50 -25.42
N GLY A 104 5.63 1.66 -24.11
CA GLY A 104 5.60 0.52 -23.20
C GLY A 104 4.46 -0.47 -23.47
N THR A 105 4.54 -1.62 -22.80
CA THR A 105 3.59 -2.73 -22.97
C THR A 105 3.11 -3.23 -21.61
N ALA A 106 1.79 -3.46 -21.50
CA ALA A 106 1.17 -4.05 -20.31
C ALA A 106 0.90 -5.55 -20.51
N GLU A 107 1.22 -6.33 -19.50
CA GLU A 107 0.72 -7.69 -19.34
C GLU A 107 -0.79 -7.69 -19.12
N ARG A 108 -1.45 -8.80 -19.46
CA ARG A 108 -2.89 -8.96 -19.22
C ARG A 108 -3.14 -9.32 -17.76
N LEU A 109 -4.03 -8.58 -17.11
CA LEU A 109 -4.46 -8.86 -15.75
C LEU A 109 -5.65 -9.82 -15.77
N ALA A 110 -5.48 -11.04 -15.26
CA ALA A 110 -6.54 -12.04 -15.20
C ALA A 110 -6.94 -12.31 -13.74
N LEU A 111 -8.10 -11.81 -13.33
CA LEU A 111 -8.63 -12.01 -11.98
C LEU A 111 -9.68 -13.13 -11.97
N VAL A 112 -9.82 -13.76 -10.81
CA VAL A 112 -10.86 -14.78 -10.55
C VAL A 112 -12.12 -14.11 -10.00
N ASP A 113 -13.27 -14.52 -10.51
CA ASP A 113 -14.59 -14.08 -10.05
C ASP A 113 -14.81 -14.32 -8.54
N ALA A 114 -15.70 -13.54 -7.94
CA ALA A 114 -16.08 -13.62 -6.53
C ALA A 114 -14.90 -13.65 -5.54
N THR A 115 -13.79 -13.01 -5.90
CA THR A 115 -12.55 -12.98 -5.10
C THR A 115 -12.24 -11.55 -4.68
N THR A 116 -11.90 -11.37 -3.41
CA THR A 116 -11.31 -10.13 -2.89
C THR A 116 -9.79 -10.27 -2.83
N TYR A 117 -9.10 -9.24 -3.28
CA TYR A 117 -7.65 -9.15 -3.30
C TYR A 117 -7.17 -7.97 -2.47
N THR A 118 -6.05 -8.15 -1.80
CA THR A 118 -5.17 -7.03 -1.47
C THR A 118 -4.32 -6.76 -2.71
N MET A 119 -4.49 -5.58 -3.30
CA MET A 119 -3.70 -5.10 -4.42
C MET A 119 -2.55 -4.23 -3.90
N THR A 120 -1.33 -4.45 -4.38
CA THR A 120 -0.22 -3.51 -4.19
C THR A 120 0.32 -2.99 -5.52
N ALA A 121 0.73 -1.73 -5.54
CA ALA A 121 1.42 -1.09 -6.66
C ALA A 121 2.92 -0.91 -6.33
N GLN A 122 3.78 -1.22 -7.29
CA GLN A 122 5.22 -1.01 -7.21
C GLN A 122 5.69 -0.25 -8.45
N PHE A 123 6.52 0.76 -8.23
CA PHE A 123 7.08 1.64 -9.25
C PHE A 123 8.61 1.46 -9.28
N LEU A 124 9.16 1.20 -10.46
CA LEU A 124 10.58 0.88 -10.63
C LEU A 124 11.20 1.68 -11.79
N ASN A 125 12.47 2.02 -11.64
CA ASN A 125 13.34 2.44 -12.73
C ASN A 125 14.28 1.29 -13.10
N GLU A 126 13.88 0.49 -14.09
CA GLU A 126 14.68 -0.60 -14.65
C GLU A 126 15.67 -0.12 -15.75
N LEU A 127 15.78 1.20 -16.01
CA LEU A 127 16.70 1.77 -17.00
C LEU A 127 18.10 2.05 -16.44
N VAL A 128 18.25 1.98 -15.11
CA VAL A 128 19.51 2.16 -14.38
C VAL A 128 20.03 0.84 -13.81
N ASP A 129 21.33 0.76 -13.50
CA ASP A 129 21.97 -0.43 -12.93
C ASP A 129 22.71 -0.08 -11.62
N PRO A 130 22.30 -0.63 -10.46
CA PRO A 130 21.16 -1.53 -10.28
C PRO A 130 19.81 -0.83 -10.49
N PRO A 131 18.73 -1.56 -10.86
CA PRO A 131 17.37 -0.99 -10.92
C PRO A 131 16.98 -0.31 -9.61
N ALA A 132 16.40 0.89 -9.70
CA ALA A 132 15.93 1.63 -8.53
C ALA A 132 14.46 1.30 -8.22
N ASP A 133 14.14 1.16 -6.93
CA ASP A 133 12.75 1.01 -6.45
C ASP A 133 12.20 2.36 -6.04
N ILE A 134 11.48 3.00 -6.96
CA ILE A 134 10.87 4.33 -6.77
C ILE A 134 9.73 4.26 -5.74
N THR A 135 9.18 3.08 -5.48
CA THR A 135 8.20 2.89 -4.40
C THR A 135 8.75 3.23 -3.01
N VAL A 136 10.09 3.28 -2.84
CA VAL A 136 10.69 3.74 -1.58
C VAL A 136 10.47 5.25 -1.43
N GLU A 137 10.82 6.04 -2.44
CA GLU A 137 10.65 7.50 -2.47
C GLU A 137 9.17 7.87 -2.30
N VAL A 138 8.25 7.19 -3.02
CA VAL A 138 6.78 7.41 -2.87
C VAL A 138 6.27 7.18 -1.44
N ARG A 139 6.91 6.29 -0.66
CA ARG A 139 6.55 6.08 0.75
C ARG A 139 7.16 7.14 1.67
N GLU A 140 8.39 7.55 1.39
CA GLU A 140 9.10 8.57 2.16
C GLU A 140 8.45 9.96 1.96
N GLU A 141 7.83 10.17 0.80
CA GLU A 141 7.11 11.38 0.40
C GLU A 141 5.60 11.12 0.23
N ALA A 142 5.03 10.35 1.16
CA ALA A 142 3.63 9.92 1.10
C ALA A 142 2.64 11.09 1.00
N GLU A 143 2.95 12.22 1.65
CA GLU A 143 2.15 13.46 1.66
C GLU A 143 2.14 14.18 0.30
N ASP A 144 3.15 13.94 -0.52
CA ASP A 144 3.26 14.55 -1.85
C ASP A 144 2.86 13.57 -2.96
N HIS A 145 2.51 12.32 -2.65
CA HIS A 145 2.17 11.33 -3.66
C HIS A 145 0.77 10.73 -3.49
N GLN A 146 0.08 10.50 -4.61
CA GLN A 146 -1.15 9.72 -4.62
C GLN A 146 -1.26 8.83 -5.86
N VAL A 147 -1.55 7.55 -5.63
CA VAL A 147 -1.88 6.56 -6.64
C VAL A 147 -3.40 6.51 -6.83
N PHE A 148 -3.85 6.76 -8.05
CA PHE A 148 -5.24 6.62 -8.46
C PHE A 148 -5.44 5.31 -9.22
N VAL A 149 -6.48 4.57 -8.86
CA VAL A 149 -6.92 3.35 -9.55
C VAL A 149 -8.32 3.58 -10.10
N PHE A 150 -8.47 3.55 -11.42
CA PHE A 150 -9.70 3.94 -12.11
C PHE A 150 -9.84 3.20 -13.44
N GLY A 151 -10.77 3.65 -14.28
CA GLY A 151 -10.99 3.12 -15.63
C GLY A 151 -12.27 2.30 -15.74
N SER A 152 -12.57 1.86 -16.96
CA SER A 152 -13.83 1.16 -17.28
C SER A 152 -14.08 -0.12 -16.46
N ALA A 153 -13.03 -0.79 -15.97
CA ALA A 153 -13.15 -1.98 -15.14
C ALA A 153 -13.48 -1.68 -13.67
N VAL A 154 -13.34 -0.42 -13.23
CA VAL A 154 -13.26 -0.06 -11.81
C VAL A 154 -14.49 0.74 -11.39
N ARG A 155 -15.00 0.44 -10.21
CA ARG A 155 -15.85 1.31 -9.40
C ARG A 155 -15.08 1.62 -8.12
N GLY A 156 -14.95 2.88 -7.74
CA GLY A 156 -14.15 3.25 -6.57
C GLY A 156 -14.03 4.77 -6.41
N PRO A 157 -13.16 5.25 -5.51
CA PRO A 157 -13.02 6.67 -5.20
C PRO A 157 -12.70 7.57 -6.40
N ALA A 158 -11.94 7.05 -7.37
CA ALA A 158 -11.47 7.80 -8.54
C ALA A 158 -12.29 7.52 -9.82
N THR A 159 -13.50 6.97 -9.70
CA THR A 159 -14.37 6.69 -10.84
C THR A 159 -15.81 7.04 -10.49
N ASP A 160 -16.47 7.80 -11.37
CA ASP A 160 -17.91 8.09 -11.28
C ASP A 160 -18.75 6.80 -11.29
N GLU A 161 -20.09 6.92 -11.19
CA GLU A 161 -20.99 5.77 -11.24
C GLU A 161 -20.72 4.87 -12.47
N ASN A 162 -20.14 3.68 -12.22
CA ASN A 162 -19.80 2.71 -13.25
C ASN A 162 -20.60 1.41 -13.07
N PRO A 163 -21.78 1.27 -13.70
CA PRO A 163 -22.61 0.07 -13.58
C PRO A 163 -21.97 -1.18 -14.19
N ASP A 164 -21.05 -1.01 -15.14
CA ASP A 164 -20.38 -2.10 -15.87
C ASP A 164 -19.02 -2.49 -15.27
N ALA A 165 -18.66 -1.93 -14.10
CA ALA A 165 -17.42 -2.24 -13.40
C ALA A 165 -17.28 -3.74 -13.12
N LEU A 166 -16.07 -4.26 -13.32
CA LEU A 166 -15.70 -5.63 -13.00
C LEU A 166 -15.19 -5.76 -11.56
N VAL A 167 -14.60 -4.69 -11.03
CA VAL A 167 -14.06 -4.63 -9.68
C VAL A 167 -14.54 -3.40 -8.91
N GLU A 168 -14.70 -3.57 -7.61
CA GLU A 168 -14.87 -2.50 -6.63
C GLU A 168 -13.52 -2.28 -5.92
N HIS A 169 -13.06 -1.04 -5.92
CA HIS A 169 -11.79 -0.60 -5.35
C HIS A 169 -12.01 0.28 -4.12
N SER A 170 -11.16 0.10 -3.11
CA SER A 170 -10.99 1.05 -2.01
C SER A 170 -9.53 1.11 -1.58
N TYR A 171 -9.08 2.27 -1.12
CA TYR A 171 -7.75 2.41 -0.52
C TYR A 171 -7.64 1.56 0.76
N ALA A 172 -6.45 1.01 0.99
CA ALA A 172 -6.14 0.18 2.16
C ALA A 172 -4.85 0.65 2.86
N ASP A 173 -4.39 1.85 2.52
CA ASP A 173 -3.32 2.56 3.18
C ASP A 173 -3.66 4.06 3.29
N ALA A 174 -2.92 4.73 4.17
CA ALA A 174 -2.88 6.17 4.33
C ALA A 174 -1.44 6.65 4.56
N GLU A 175 -1.23 7.95 4.60
CA GLU A 175 0.09 8.56 4.81
C GLU A 175 0.74 8.06 6.11
N SER A 176 -0.05 7.97 7.18
CA SER A 176 0.42 7.49 8.48
C SER A 176 0.88 6.02 8.54
N ASP A 177 0.65 5.23 7.47
CA ASP A 177 1.25 3.90 7.34
C ASP A 177 2.74 3.95 6.96
N TYR A 178 3.23 5.09 6.46
CA TYR A 178 4.57 5.25 5.90
C TYR A 178 5.39 6.34 6.58
N THR A 179 4.76 7.45 6.95
CA THR A 179 5.39 8.62 7.56
C THR A 179 4.78 8.91 8.93
N ASP A 180 5.49 9.67 9.76
CA ASP A 180 4.92 10.22 11.00
C ASP A 180 4.05 11.44 10.65
N ASP A 181 3.00 11.24 9.85
CA ASP A 181 2.09 12.32 9.46
C ASP A 181 1.40 12.93 10.69
N THR A 182 1.34 14.26 10.70
CA THR A 182 0.69 15.05 11.75
C THR A 182 -0.50 15.86 11.23
N GLY A 183 -0.80 15.74 9.93
CA GLY A 183 -1.84 16.44 9.19
C GLY A 183 -3.15 15.67 9.04
N GLU A 184 -3.81 15.87 7.90
CA GLU A 184 -4.93 15.02 7.50
C GLU A 184 -4.37 13.71 6.96
N ASP A 185 -4.74 12.58 7.55
CA ASP A 185 -4.32 11.25 7.08
C ASP A 185 -5.08 10.87 5.80
N LEU A 186 -4.46 11.09 4.63
CA LEU A 186 -5.00 10.85 3.30
C LEU A 186 -4.45 9.56 2.70
N ALA A 187 -5.18 8.99 1.74
CA ALA A 187 -4.75 7.78 1.04
C ALA A 187 -3.51 8.01 0.17
N VAL A 188 -2.55 7.08 0.22
CA VAL A 188 -1.42 7.04 -0.73
C VAL A 188 -1.76 6.17 -1.93
N GLY A 189 -2.41 5.01 -1.72
CA GLY A 189 -2.86 4.10 -2.77
C GLY A 189 -1.83 3.09 -3.25
N LEU A 190 -0.71 2.92 -2.54
CA LEU A 190 0.24 1.84 -2.77
C LEU A 190 -0.34 0.47 -2.39
N SER A 191 -1.29 0.46 -1.46
CA SER A 191 -2.10 -0.69 -1.04
C SER A 191 -3.59 -0.41 -1.21
N SER A 192 -4.34 -1.37 -1.71
CA SER A 192 -5.78 -1.26 -1.92
C SER A 192 -6.50 -2.58 -1.71
N THR A 193 -7.79 -2.51 -1.38
CA THR A 193 -8.70 -3.66 -1.47
C THR A 193 -9.40 -3.62 -2.82
N VAL A 194 -9.39 -4.74 -3.52
CA VAL A 194 -10.08 -4.91 -4.81
C VAL A 194 -11.00 -6.12 -4.71
N THR A 195 -12.31 -5.90 -4.75
CA THR A 195 -13.32 -6.97 -4.77
C THR A 195 -13.85 -7.14 -6.18
N VAL A 196 -13.77 -8.36 -6.70
CA VAL A 196 -14.36 -8.68 -8.00
C VAL A 196 -15.88 -8.78 -7.88
N VAL A 197 -16.61 -8.04 -8.70
CA VAL A 197 -18.07 -7.89 -8.64
C VAL A 197 -18.79 -8.37 -9.91
N ALA A 198 -18.07 -8.54 -11.02
CA ALA A 198 -18.63 -9.07 -12.27
C ALA A 198 -17.57 -9.72 -13.16
N THR A 199 -18.00 -10.66 -14.01
CA THR A 199 -17.15 -11.27 -15.05
C THR A 199 -17.15 -10.43 -16.32
N GLY A 200 -16.06 -10.49 -17.10
CA GLY A 200 -15.98 -9.73 -18.35
C GLY A 200 -14.56 -9.33 -18.74
N SER A 201 -14.46 -8.32 -19.59
CA SER A 201 -13.19 -7.71 -19.98
C SER A 201 -13.36 -6.20 -20.12
N ALA A 202 -12.44 -5.46 -19.52
CA ALA A 202 -12.44 -3.99 -19.47
C ALA A 202 -11.02 -3.50 -19.16
N GLU A 203 -10.83 -2.19 -19.07
CA GLU A 203 -9.53 -1.56 -18.79
C GLU A 203 -9.48 -1.01 -17.36
N LEU A 204 -8.40 -1.33 -16.64
CA LEU A 204 -8.00 -0.72 -15.37
C LEU A 204 -6.82 0.20 -15.63
N GLU A 205 -6.87 1.41 -15.09
CA GLU A 205 -5.84 2.42 -15.20
C GLU A 205 -5.23 2.66 -13.82
N VAL A 206 -3.91 2.86 -13.79
CA VAL A 206 -3.17 3.27 -12.59
C VAL A 206 -2.39 4.52 -12.94
N MET A 207 -2.55 5.56 -12.11
CA MET A 207 -1.81 6.80 -12.21
C MET A 207 -1.11 7.09 -10.90
N LEU A 208 0.22 7.25 -10.92
CA LEU A 208 0.95 7.89 -9.84
C LEU A 208 0.98 9.39 -10.12
N ARG A 209 0.63 10.18 -9.13
CA ARG A 209 0.64 11.64 -9.18
C ARG A 209 1.58 12.16 -8.09
N HIS A 210 2.55 12.98 -8.51
CA HIS A 210 3.37 13.79 -7.64
C HIS A 210 2.72 15.17 -7.47
N LEU A 211 2.52 15.58 -6.22
CA LEU A 211 1.69 16.68 -5.73
C LEU A 211 2.47 17.54 -4.71
N PRO A 212 3.68 18.01 -5.06
CA PRO A 212 4.51 18.73 -4.10
C PRO A 212 3.86 20.06 -3.72
N SER A 213 4.17 20.52 -2.51
CA SER A 213 3.65 21.79 -2.00
C SER A 213 3.94 22.96 -2.96
N LEU A 214 2.91 23.77 -3.24
CA LEU A 214 3.01 24.93 -4.13
C LEU A 214 2.88 26.23 -3.32
N ASN A 215 3.97 26.99 -3.23
CA ASN A 215 4.10 28.16 -2.36
C ASN A 215 3.83 27.85 -0.87
N GLY A 216 4.34 26.70 -0.40
CA GLY A 216 4.20 26.24 0.98
C GLY A 216 2.82 25.66 1.34
N GLU A 217 1.93 25.49 0.37
CA GLU A 217 0.62 24.88 0.57
C GLU A 217 0.58 23.49 -0.08
N PRO A 218 0.14 22.43 0.64
CA PRO A 218 0.07 21.08 0.10
C PRO A 218 -0.93 21.01 -1.05
N GLN A 219 -0.56 20.34 -2.14
CA GLN A 219 -1.46 20.09 -3.27
C GLN A 219 -2.29 18.84 -3.08
N LYS A 220 -1.76 17.84 -2.37
CA LYS A 220 -2.51 16.66 -1.97
C LYS A 220 -3.52 17.05 -0.88
N VAL A 221 -4.80 16.95 -1.23
CA VAL A 221 -5.90 17.34 -0.35
C VAL A 221 -7.02 16.31 -0.43
N ARG A 222 -7.91 16.30 0.56
CA ARG A 222 -9.11 15.48 0.53
C ARG A 222 -9.95 15.77 -0.72
N GLY A 223 -10.43 14.71 -1.36
CA GLY A 223 -11.35 14.80 -2.50
C GLY A 223 -10.68 14.88 -3.87
N LEU A 224 -9.35 14.72 -3.98
CA LEU A 224 -8.70 14.61 -5.29
C LEU A 224 -9.23 13.42 -6.10
N ALA A 225 -9.50 12.27 -5.46
CA ALA A 225 -10.10 11.13 -6.14
C ALA A 225 -11.50 11.45 -6.68
N ASP A 226 -12.34 12.13 -5.90
CA ASP A 226 -13.67 12.57 -6.34
C ASP A 226 -13.57 13.61 -7.48
N ALA A 227 -12.58 14.49 -7.44
CA ALA A 227 -12.32 15.46 -8.49
C ALA A 227 -11.93 14.77 -9.81
N LEU A 228 -11.06 13.75 -9.75
CA LEU A 228 -10.72 12.92 -10.91
C LEU A 228 -11.95 12.16 -11.43
N ALA A 229 -12.75 11.58 -10.54
CA ALA A 229 -13.98 10.87 -10.90
C ALA A 229 -14.93 11.76 -11.72
N ALA A 230 -15.13 12.99 -11.27
CA ALA A 230 -15.96 14.00 -11.95
C ALA A 230 -15.34 14.59 -13.24
N GLY A 231 -14.18 14.10 -13.68
CA GLY A 231 -13.45 14.60 -14.85
C GLY A 231 -12.78 15.97 -14.65
N GLY A 232 -12.58 16.37 -13.39
CA GLY A 232 -11.86 17.58 -13.02
C GLY A 232 -10.34 17.42 -13.21
N PRO A 233 -9.60 18.53 -13.35
CA PRO A 233 -8.14 18.49 -13.39
C PRO A 233 -7.58 18.17 -12.01
N LEU A 234 -6.46 17.43 -11.98
CA LEU A 234 -5.63 17.25 -10.79
C LEU A 234 -4.44 18.23 -10.81
N PRO A 235 -4.02 18.78 -9.65
CA PRO A 235 -2.78 19.54 -9.53
C PRO A 235 -1.55 18.62 -9.62
N GLY A 236 -0.34 19.17 -9.56
CA GLY A 236 0.91 18.41 -9.64
C GLY A 236 1.22 17.84 -11.02
N GLU A 237 2.13 16.86 -11.09
CA GLU A 237 2.59 16.20 -12.31
C GLU A 237 2.23 14.70 -12.30
N VAL A 238 2.29 14.07 -13.47
CA VAL A 238 1.99 12.64 -13.63
C VAL A 238 3.31 11.91 -13.86
N ASP A 239 3.73 11.10 -12.90
CA ASP A 239 5.02 10.37 -13.00
C ASP A 239 4.82 9.04 -13.71
N ALA A 240 3.63 8.45 -13.59
CA ALA A 240 3.24 7.27 -14.36
C ALA A 240 1.74 7.26 -14.60
N HIS A 241 1.31 6.92 -15.82
CA HIS A 241 -0.09 6.61 -16.12
C HIS A 241 -0.16 5.45 -17.11
N VAL A 242 -0.60 4.29 -16.61
CA VAL A 242 -0.59 3.02 -17.36
C VAL A 242 -1.96 2.37 -17.39
N LYS A 243 -2.17 1.54 -18.43
CA LYS A 243 -3.44 0.86 -18.70
C LYS A 243 -3.23 -0.65 -18.75
N PHE A 244 -4.03 -1.39 -18.00
CA PHE A 244 -4.06 -2.85 -17.97
C PHE A 244 -5.37 -3.36 -18.54
N GLN A 245 -5.30 -4.25 -19.51
CA GLN A 245 -6.46 -5.01 -19.97
C GLN A 245 -6.80 -6.08 -18.94
N VAL A 246 -7.95 -5.94 -18.29
CA VAL A 246 -8.44 -6.84 -17.26
C VAL A 246 -9.38 -7.86 -17.87
N THR A 247 -9.27 -9.11 -17.44
CA THR A 247 -10.26 -10.15 -17.70
C THR A 247 -10.63 -10.83 -16.40
N VAL A 248 -11.93 -10.89 -16.10
CA VAL A 248 -12.46 -11.62 -14.94
C VAL A 248 -13.17 -12.88 -15.42
N ARG A 249 -12.88 -14.02 -14.79
CA ARG A 249 -13.48 -15.33 -15.11
C ARG A 249 -13.78 -16.18 -13.89
#